data_AF-A0A3D0CSV5-F1
#
_entry.id   AF-A0A3D0CSV5-F1
#
_cell.length_a   1.000
_cell.length_b   1.000
_cell.length_c   1.000
_cell.angle_alpha   90.00
_cell.angle_beta   90.00
_cell.angle_gamma   90.00
#
_symmetry.space_group_name_H-M   'P 1'
#
loop_
_entity.id
_entity.type
_entity.pdbx_description
1 polymer ?
#
loop_
_entity_poly.entity_id
_entity_poly.type
_entity_poly.pdbx_seq_one_letter_code
_entity_poly.pdbx_strand_id
1 'polypeptide(L)'
;MEGGPLATSPVIRKRLEMQGFVDLDDAVLAEVGPWLRFSPALCTVLVGVGTAFASAAVLWAFVPIAVLGAVFPTHPFDLVYNYGLRRLIGTRPLPLNGPPRRFASVVAAVWLVATAWAFGAGLMWVGYLLGGVLAGVTAIDSVSHFCIPSLIYGALFSDPSGETDNFARRVSLRHRD
;
A
#
# COMPACT_ATOMS: atom_id res chain seq x y z
N MET A 1 -23.00 25.84 15.05
CA MET A 1 -21.66 25.21 15.07
C MET A 1 -21.68 24.06 14.06
N GLU A 2 -21.48 24.37 12.78
CA GLU A 2 -21.42 23.37 11.71
C GLU A 2 -19.98 22.94 11.52
N GLY A 3 -19.55 21.93 12.29
CA GLY A 3 -18.33 21.19 12.00
C GLY A 3 -18.65 20.12 10.97
N GLY A 4 -18.69 20.49 9.69
CA GLY A 4 -18.76 19.50 8.61
C GLY A 4 -17.59 18.50 8.73
N PRO A 5 -17.79 17.22 8.37
CA PRO A 5 -16.71 16.23 8.45
C PRO A 5 -15.47 16.75 7.72
N LEU A 6 -14.31 16.68 8.37
CA LEU A 6 -13.04 17.16 7.84
C LEU A 6 -12.78 16.50 6.49
N ALA A 7 -13.01 17.24 5.40
CA ALA A 7 -12.84 16.74 4.06
C ALA A 7 -11.38 16.29 3.85
N THR A 8 -11.19 15.07 3.33
CA THR A 8 -9.85 14.58 3.00
C THR A 8 -9.27 15.43 1.88
N SER A 9 -7.99 15.81 1.99
CA SER A 9 -7.30 16.59 0.94
C SER A 9 -7.51 15.95 -0.45
N PRO A 10 -7.87 16.71 -1.50
CA PRO A 10 -8.06 16.18 -2.85
C PRO A 10 -6.85 15.40 -3.38
N VAL A 11 -5.64 15.81 -2.97
CA VAL A 11 -4.39 15.12 -3.33
C VAL A 11 -4.30 13.75 -2.68
N ILE A 12 -4.66 13.64 -1.40
CA ILE A 12 -4.65 12.37 -0.66
C ILE A 12 -5.74 11.45 -1.22
N ARG A 13 -6.95 11.98 -1.46
CA ARG A 13 -8.05 11.24 -2.09
C ARG A 13 -7.61 10.63 -3.43
N LYS A 14 -7.08 11.44 -4.34
CA LYS A 14 -6.58 10.96 -5.64
C LYS A 14 -5.52 9.87 -5.49
N ARG A 15 -4.60 10.01 -4.53
CA ARG A 15 -3.56 9.01 -4.26
C ARG A 15 -4.14 7.68 -3.75
N LEU A 16 -5.12 7.74 -2.86
CA LEU A 16 -5.79 6.54 -2.34
C LEU A 16 -6.64 5.85 -3.41
N GLU A 17 -7.33 6.61 -4.25
CA GLU A 17 -8.07 6.09 -5.40
C GLU A 17 -7.14 5.37 -6.40
N MET A 18 -5.95 5.92 -6.66
CA MET A 18 -4.93 5.25 -7.48
C MET A 18 -4.41 3.93 -6.88
N GLN A 19 -4.50 3.76 -5.56
CA GLN A 19 -4.19 2.49 -4.89
C GLN A 19 -5.35 1.47 -4.95
N GLY A 20 -6.49 1.87 -5.53
CA GLY A 20 -7.68 1.04 -5.65
C GLY A 20 -8.72 1.25 -4.54
N PHE A 21 -8.59 2.30 -3.72
CA PHE A 21 -9.61 2.70 -2.74
C PHE A 21 -10.62 3.65 -3.37
N VAL A 22 -11.43 3.10 -4.27
CA VAL A 22 -12.50 3.82 -4.97
C VAL A 22 -13.82 3.73 -4.20
N ASP A 23 -14.74 4.66 -4.49
CA ASP A 23 -16.12 4.66 -3.96
C ASP A 23 -16.24 4.75 -2.42
N LEU A 24 -15.24 5.35 -1.76
CA LEU A 24 -15.28 5.66 -0.33
C LEU A 24 -15.77 7.08 -0.08
N ASP A 25 -16.79 7.20 0.78
CA ASP A 25 -17.31 8.49 1.23
C ASP A 25 -16.22 9.29 1.98
N ASP A 26 -16.36 10.62 2.02
CA ASP A 26 -15.37 11.51 2.64
C ASP A 26 -15.20 11.26 4.15
N ALA A 27 -16.26 10.83 4.84
CA ALA A 27 -16.23 10.59 6.28
C ALA A 27 -15.43 9.33 6.62
N VAL A 28 -15.65 8.25 5.86
CA VAL A 28 -14.87 7.01 5.89
C VAL A 28 -13.43 7.33 5.58
N LEU A 29 -13.16 8.07 4.51
CA LEU A 29 -11.79 8.37 4.09
C LEU A 29 -11.05 9.23 5.11
N ALA A 30 -11.74 10.19 5.74
CA ALA A 30 -11.17 11.00 6.81
C ALA A 30 -10.81 10.15 8.05
N GLU A 31 -11.63 9.14 8.36
CA GLU A 31 -11.42 8.24 9.50
C GLU A 31 -10.32 7.20 9.23
N VAL A 32 -10.39 6.47 8.13
CA VAL A 32 -9.50 5.33 7.83
C VAL A 32 -8.26 5.72 7.02
N GLY A 33 -8.28 6.87 6.33
CA GLY A 33 -7.21 7.35 5.46
C GLY A 33 -5.84 7.38 6.13
N PRO A 34 -5.68 7.99 7.33
CA PRO A 34 -4.41 7.96 8.06
C PRO A 34 -3.93 6.54 8.37
N TRP A 35 -4.85 5.61 8.65
CA TRP A 35 -4.54 4.23 9.00
C TRP A 35 -4.17 3.36 7.79
N LEU A 36 -4.50 3.78 6.56
CA LEU A 36 -4.05 3.09 5.36
C LEU A 36 -2.52 3.14 5.17
N ARG A 37 -1.82 3.99 5.93
CA ARG A 37 -0.35 4.07 6.03
C ARG A 37 0.27 3.01 6.93
N PHE A 38 -0.54 2.35 7.76
CA PHE A 38 -0.04 1.43 8.79
C PHE A 38 0.77 0.28 8.18
N SER A 39 0.22 -0.37 7.15
CA SER A 39 0.89 -1.46 6.43
C SER A 39 2.19 -1.04 5.74
N PRO A 40 2.26 0.03 4.93
CA PRO A 40 3.52 0.49 4.36
C PRO A 40 4.52 1.02 5.41
N ALA A 41 4.05 1.58 6.54
CA ALA A 41 4.93 1.97 7.64
C ALA A 41 5.59 0.76 8.30
N LEU A 42 4.83 -0.30 8.62
CA LEU A 42 5.38 -1.55 9.14
C LEU A 42 6.33 -2.20 8.13
N CYS A 43 5.97 -2.22 6.84
CA CYS A 43 6.86 -2.72 5.79
C CYS A 43 8.20 -1.97 5.78
N THR A 44 8.16 -0.63 5.87
CA THR A 44 9.35 0.23 5.93
C THR A 44 10.24 -0.12 7.11
N VAL A 45 9.66 -0.24 8.31
CA VAL A 45 10.42 -0.59 9.52
C VAL A 45 11.10 -1.94 9.34
N LEU A 46 10.35 -2.95 8.87
CA LEU A 46 10.84 -4.31 8.76
C LEU A 46 11.92 -4.47 7.68
N VAL A 47 11.70 -3.90 6.48
CA VAL A 47 12.70 -3.86 5.41
C VAL A 47 13.92 -3.07 5.87
N GLY A 48 13.72 -1.93 6.51
CA GLY A 48 14.78 -1.06 7.01
C GLY A 48 15.66 -1.77 8.04
N VAL A 49 15.04 -2.44 9.03
CA VAL A 49 15.75 -3.24 10.04
C VAL A 49 16.50 -4.40 9.39
N GLY A 50 15.82 -5.20 8.56
CA GLY A 50 16.47 -6.33 7.87
C GLY A 50 17.66 -5.90 7.03
N THR A 51 17.54 -4.77 6.33
CA THR A 51 18.61 -4.20 5.50
C THR A 51 19.74 -3.62 6.36
N ALA A 52 19.44 -2.85 7.41
CA ALA A 52 20.43 -2.23 8.27
C ALA A 52 21.35 -3.27 8.92
N PHE A 53 20.77 -4.40 9.35
CA PHE A 53 21.52 -5.52 9.93
C PHE A 53 22.05 -6.52 8.89
N ALA A 54 21.89 -6.26 7.59
CA ALA A 54 22.24 -7.19 6.51
C ALA A 54 21.70 -8.62 6.73
N SER A 55 20.52 -8.73 7.34
CA SER A 55 19.98 -10.00 7.81
C SER A 55 19.09 -10.63 6.76
N ALA A 56 19.69 -11.53 5.96
CA ALA A 56 18.95 -12.35 5.00
C ALA A 56 17.80 -13.11 5.67
N ALA A 57 18.01 -13.65 6.88
CA ALA A 57 16.98 -14.38 7.62
C ALA A 57 15.75 -13.52 7.94
N VAL A 58 15.97 -12.29 8.41
CA VAL A 58 14.88 -11.34 8.70
C VAL A 58 14.10 -11.01 7.42
N LEU A 59 14.81 -10.73 6.32
CA LEU A 59 14.15 -10.41 5.05
C LEU A 59 13.40 -11.61 4.46
N TRP A 60 13.96 -12.82 4.54
CA TRP A 60 13.28 -14.05 4.14
C TRP A 60 12.02 -14.33 4.95
N ALA A 61 12.03 -14.03 6.25
CA ALA A 61 10.84 -14.17 7.10
C ALA A 61 9.70 -13.23 6.68
N PHE A 62 9.98 -12.12 5.99
CA PHE A 62 8.97 -11.17 5.52
C PHE A 62 8.43 -11.46 4.12
N VAL A 63 9.16 -12.21 3.29
CA VAL A 63 8.67 -12.69 1.98
C VAL A 63 7.27 -13.30 2.07
N PRO A 64 6.96 -14.27 2.97
CA PRO A 64 5.62 -14.84 3.03
C PRO A 64 4.55 -13.80 3.36
N ILE A 65 4.85 -12.80 4.18
CA ILE A 65 3.91 -11.72 4.50
C ILE A 65 3.56 -10.90 3.25
N ALA A 66 4.58 -10.54 2.46
CA ALA A 66 4.39 -9.80 1.21
C ALA A 66 3.62 -10.65 0.16
N VAL A 67 3.93 -11.94 0.07
CA VAL A 67 3.21 -12.89 -0.80
C VAL A 67 1.74 -12.99 -0.39
N LEU A 68 1.44 -13.10 0.91
CA LEU A 68 0.06 -13.10 1.39
C LEU A 68 -0.67 -11.79 1.04
N GLY A 69 0.02 -10.64 1.13
CA GLY A 69 -0.51 -9.35 0.67
C GLY A 69 -0.80 -9.26 -0.82
N ALA A 70 -0.06 -10.01 -1.65
CA ALA A 70 -0.32 -10.13 -3.08
C ALA A 70 -1.52 -11.04 -3.39
N VAL A 71 -1.60 -12.18 -2.68
CA VAL A 71 -2.63 -13.20 -2.93
C VAL A 71 -3.98 -12.80 -2.37
N PHE A 72 -4.03 -12.23 -1.17
CA PHE A 72 -5.28 -11.93 -0.48
C PHE A 72 -5.67 -10.44 -0.58
N PRO A 73 -6.97 -10.11 -0.60
CA PRO A 73 -7.45 -8.72 -0.53
C PRO A 73 -7.19 -8.02 0.80
N THR A 74 -6.63 -8.72 1.79
CA THR A 74 -6.33 -8.16 3.11
C THR A 74 -4.87 -8.45 3.43
N HIS A 75 -4.06 -7.41 3.60
CA HIS A 75 -2.65 -7.59 3.94
C HIS A 75 -2.56 -8.13 5.38
N PRO A 76 -1.60 -9.01 5.72
CA PRO A 76 -1.47 -9.50 7.09
C PRO A 76 -1.34 -8.38 8.15
N PHE A 77 -0.69 -7.27 7.79
CA PHE A 77 -0.61 -6.08 8.64
C PHE A 77 -1.95 -5.35 8.81
N ASP A 78 -2.83 -5.38 7.80
CA ASP A 78 -4.19 -4.86 7.94
C ASP A 78 -5.00 -5.72 8.91
N LEU A 79 -4.72 -7.03 9.02
CA LEU A 79 -5.32 -7.89 10.04
C LEU A 79 -4.89 -7.50 11.44
N VAL A 80 -3.60 -7.18 11.64
CA VAL A 80 -3.09 -6.69 12.94
C VAL A 80 -3.83 -5.41 13.35
N TYR A 81 -4.03 -4.48 12.41
CA TYR A 81 -4.85 -3.29 12.66
C TYR A 81 -6.32 -3.67 12.97
N ASN A 82 -6.92 -4.49 12.13
CA ASN A 82 -8.35 -4.80 12.20
C ASN A 82 -8.74 -5.64 13.43
N TYR A 83 -7.87 -6.52 13.92
CA TYR A 83 -8.18 -7.35 15.09
C TYR A 83 -7.61 -6.77 16.39
N GLY A 84 -6.51 -6.02 16.32
CA GLY A 84 -5.88 -5.39 17.48
C GLY A 84 -6.22 -3.91 17.57
N LEU A 85 -5.52 -3.10 16.77
CA LEU A 85 -5.48 -1.65 16.98
C LEU A 85 -6.85 -0.99 16.93
N ARG A 86 -7.69 -1.31 15.92
CA ARG A 86 -9.04 -0.71 15.78
C ARG A 86 -9.91 -0.90 17.02
N ARG A 87 -9.76 -2.03 17.72
CA ARG A 87 -10.55 -2.36 18.92
C ARG A 87 -10.15 -1.48 20.10
N LEU A 88 -8.90 -1.02 20.13
CA LEU A 88 -8.38 -0.13 21.17
C LEU A 88 -8.76 1.33 20.90
N ILE A 89 -8.74 1.76 19.64
CA ILE A 89 -8.98 3.16 19.25
C ILE A 89 -10.41 3.45 18.79
N GLY A 90 -11.25 2.43 18.64
CA GLY A 90 -12.66 2.58 18.27
C GLY A 90 -12.92 2.99 16.82
N THR A 91 -12.01 2.66 15.90
CA THR A 91 -12.14 3.04 14.47
C THR A 91 -12.79 1.95 13.61
N ARG A 92 -13.29 2.36 12.45
CA ARG A 92 -13.81 1.48 11.40
C ARG A 92 -12.76 0.49 10.88
N PRO A 93 -13.19 -0.67 10.36
CA PRO A 93 -12.31 -1.59 9.66
C PRO A 93 -11.67 -0.95 8.43
N LEU A 94 -10.43 -1.32 8.11
CA LEU A 94 -9.80 -0.91 6.86
C LEU A 94 -10.53 -1.52 5.66
N PRO A 95 -10.70 -0.78 4.55
CA PRO A 95 -11.22 -1.32 3.30
C PRO A 95 -10.27 -2.39 2.73
N LEU A 96 -10.82 -3.26 1.90
CA LEU A 96 -10.04 -4.29 1.21
C LEU A 96 -9.07 -3.66 0.20
N ASN A 97 -7.90 -4.27 0.04
CA ASN A 97 -6.89 -3.85 -0.92
C ASN A 97 -7.34 -4.19 -2.33
N GLY A 98 -7.52 -3.15 -3.15
CA GLY A 98 -7.78 -3.29 -4.58
C GLY A 98 -6.59 -3.88 -5.35
N PRO A 99 -6.79 -4.22 -6.65
CA PRO A 99 -5.73 -4.77 -7.49
C PRO A 99 -4.40 -3.98 -7.53
N PRO A 100 -4.38 -2.63 -7.56
CA PRO A 100 -3.12 -1.88 -7.59
C PRO A 100 -2.25 -2.11 -6.35
N ARG A 101 -2.86 -2.15 -5.15
CA ARG A 101 -2.14 -2.39 -3.89
C ARG A 101 -1.66 -3.83 -3.75
N ARG A 102 -2.41 -4.79 -4.29
CA ARG A 102 -1.96 -6.19 -4.37
C ARG A 102 -0.77 -6.35 -5.33
N PHE A 103 -0.77 -5.62 -6.45
CA PHE A 103 0.38 -5.55 -7.34
C PHE A 103 1.61 -4.95 -6.64
N ALA A 104 1.42 -3.90 -5.83
CA ALA A 104 2.50 -3.36 -5.01
C ALA A 104 3.11 -4.41 -4.07
N SER A 105 2.29 -5.28 -3.47
CA SER A 105 2.77 -6.42 -2.67
C SER A 105 3.55 -7.46 -3.49
N VAL A 106 3.17 -7.72 -4.74
CA VAL A 106 3.95 -8.60 -5.65
C VAL A 106 5.34 -8.02 -5.88
N VAL A 107 5.40 -6.74 -6.26
CA VAL A 107 6.67 -6.04 -6.51
C VAL A 107 7.54 -6.07 -5.26
N ALA A 108 6.96 -5.79 -4.09
CA ALA A 108 7.67 -5.86 -2.81
C ALA A 108 8.18 -7.28 -2.51
N ALA A 109 7.39 -8.33 -2.75
CA ALA A 109 7.80 -9.71 -2.52
C ALA A 109 8.99 -10.12 -3.40
N VAL A 110 8.94 -9.82 -4.70
CA VAL A 110 10.04 -10.10 -5.64
C VAL A 110 11.30 -9.34 -5.24
N TRP A 111 11.16 -8.08 -4.86
CA TRP A 111 12.29 -7.25 -4.42
C TRP A 111 12.89 -7.76 -3.11
N LEU A 112 12.06 -8.13 -2.13
CA LEU A 112 12.49 -8.73 -0.87
C LEU A 112 13.30 -10.02 -1.11
N VAL A 113 12.83 -10.89 -2.01
CA VAL A 113 13.57 -12.11 -2.39
C VAL A 113 14.94 -11.76 -2.96
N ALA A 114 15.02 -10.79 -3.89
CA ALA A 114 16.28 -10.37 -4.47
C ALA A 114 17.25 -9.81 -3.41
N THR A 115 16.76 -8.96 -2.51
CA THR A 115 17.55 -8.38 -1.41
C THR A 115 18.04 -9.45 -0.43
N ALA A 116 17.13 -10.36 0.00
CA ALA A 116 17.46 -11.43 0.94
C ALA A 116 18.47 -12.41 0.34
N TRP A 117 18.30 -12.74 -0.95
CA TRP A 117 19.24 -13.57 -1.70
C TRP A 117 20.61 -12.89 -1.82
N ALA A 118 20.66 -11.59 -2.14
CA ALA A 118 21.93 -10.86 -2.25
C ALA A 118 22.73 -10.87 -0.93
N PHE A 119 22.07 -10.62 0.21
CA PHE A 119 22.73 -10.75 1.51
C PHE A 119 23.15 -12.20 1.82
N GLY A 120 22.32 -13.18 1.47
CA GLY A 120 22.66 -14.61 1.63
C GLY A 120 23.84 -15.07 0.78
N ALA A 121 24.03 -14.46 -0.40
CA ALA A 121 25.15 -14.72 -1.31
C ALA A 121 26.43 -13.93 -0.97
N GLY A 122 26.42 -13.12 0.09
CA GLY A 122 27.56 -12.27 0.48
C GLY A 122 27.73 -11.01 -0.38
N LEU A 123 26.79 -10.71 -1.28
CA LEU A 123 26.79 -9.51 -2.13
C LEU A 123 26.28 -8.30 -1.34
N MET A 124 27.02 -7.90 -0.30
CA MET A 124 26.58 -6.90 0.68
C MET A 124 26.17 -5.58 0.04
N TRP A 125 26.97 -5.06 -0.91
CA TRP A 125 26.65 -3.82 -1.62
C TRP A 125 25.34 -3.89 -2.39
N VAL A 126 25.07 -5.02 -3.06
CA VAL A 126 23.81 -5.24 -3.78
C VAL A 126 22.64 -5.32 -2.81
N GLY A 127 22.82 -6.04 -1.70
CA GLY A 127 21.81 -6.13 -0.63
C GLY A 127 21.46 -4.77 -0.04
N TYR A 128 22.46 -3.95 0.31
CA TYR A 128 22.22 -2.60 0.84
C TYR A 128 21.57 -1.67 -0.18
N LEU A 129 21.98 -1.72 -1.45
CA LEU A 129 21.37 -0.91 -2.49
C LEU A 129 19.91 -1.29 -2.72
N LEU A 130 19.63 -2.58 -2.92
CA LEU A 130 18.27 -3.07 -3.16
C LEU A 130 17.37 -2.83 -1.95
N GLY A 131 17.83 -3.19 -0.75
CA GLY A 131 17.07 -3.03 0.49
C GLY A 131 16.86 -1.57 0.86
N GLY A 132 17.88 -0.72 0.67
CA GLY A 132 17.81 0.71 0.94
C GLY A 132 16.84 1.43 0.01
N VAL A 133 16.87 1.12 -1.29
CA VAL A 133 15.90 1.66 -2.26
C VAL A 133 14.49 1.18 -1.91
N LEU A 134 14.31 -0.11 -1.62
CA LEU A 134 13.01 -0.65 -1.24
C LEU A 134 12.45 0.04 0.02
N ALA A 135 13.26 0.17 1.08
CA ALA A 135 12.89 0.87 2.30
C ALA A 135 12.53 2.35 2.04
N GLY A 136 13.27 3.02 1.16
CA GLY A 136 12.99 4.40 0.76
C GLY A 136 11.64 4.55 0.05
N VAL A 137 11.33 3.65 -0.90
CA VAL A 137 10.05 3.67 -1.62
C VAL A 137 8.88 3.40 -0.67
N THR A 138 8.99 2.42 0.23
CA THR A 138 7.94 2.13 1.21
C THR A 138 7.80 3.27 2.22
N ALA A 139 8.91 3.93 2.59
CA ALA A 139 8.89 5.09 3.48
C ALA A 139 8.09 6.24 2.84
N ILE A 140 8.33 6.53 1.57
CA ILE A 140 7.60 7.56 0.81
C ILE A 140 6.10 7.25 0.81
N ASP A 141 5.70 6.02 0.50
CA ASP A 141 4.29 5.62 0.52
C ASP A 141 3.67 5.78 1.92
N SER A 142 4.40 5.37 2.96
CA SER A 142 3.94 5.46 4.36
C SER A 142 3.68 6.89 4.84
N VAL A 143 4.37 7.91 4.30
CA VAL A 143 4.18 9.31 4.71
C VAL A 143 3.28 10.09 3.77
N SER A 144 3.17 9.69 2.51
CA SER A 144 2.53 10.51 1.47
C SER A 144 1.37 9.84 0.72
N HIS A 145 1.10 8.55 0.95
CA HIS A 145 0.24 7.69 0.13
C HIS A 145 0.67 7.59 -1.34
N PHE A 146 1.89 8.01 -1.65
CA PHE A 146 2.42 7.92 -3.00
C PHE A 146 3.03 6.53 -3.21
N CYS A 147 2.22 5.62 -3.75
CA CYS A 147 2.61 4.25 -4.05
C CYS A 147 3.05 4.13 -5.51
N ILE A 148 4.36 4.17 -5.76
CA ILE A 148 4.95 4.06 -7.12
C ILE A 148 4.45 2.80 -7.86
N PRO A 149 4.42 1.59 -7.25
CA PRO A 149 3.91 0.41 -7.93
C PRO A 149 2.43 0.53 -8.35
N SER A 150 1.59 1.22 -7.58
CA SER A 150 0.19 1.42 -7.95
C SER A 150 0.05 2.36 -9.16
N LEU A 151 0.94 3.34 -9.31
CA LEU A 151 1.01 4.18 -10.51
C LEU A 151 1.45 3.37 -11.73
N ILE A 152 2.44 2.51 -11.57
CA ILE A 152 2.90 1.59 -12.63
C ILE A 152 1.76 0.66 -13.03
N TYR A 153 1.02 0.11 -12.06
CA TYR A 153 -0.17 -0.69 -12.34
C TYR A 153 -1.20 0.10 -13.14
N GLY A 154 -1.51 1.33 -12.71
CA GLY A 154 -2.36 2.23 -13.47
C GLY A 154 -1.88 2.42 -14.90
N ALA A 155 -0.59 2.70 -15.12
CA ALA A 155 -0.06 2.91 -16.47
C ALA A 155 -0.06 1.64 -17.35
N LEU A 156 0.16 0.46 -16.76
CA LEU A 156 0.20 -0.82 -17.48
C LEU A 156 -1.20 -1.34 -17.84
N PHE A 157 -2.20 -1.06 -17.00
CA PHE A 157 -3.54 -1.64 -17.12
C PHE A 157 -4.63 -0.59 -17.41
N SER A 158 -4.29 0.69 -17.52
CA SER A 158 -5.20 1.69 -18.10
C SER A 158 -5.17 1.57 -19.62
N ASP A 159 -6.32 1.31 -20.21
CA ASP A 159 -6.48 1.23 -21.66
C ASP A 159 -6.21 2.60 -22.33
N PRO A 160 -5.29 2.71 -23.30
CA PRO A 160 -5.04 3.95 -24.04
C PRO A 160 -6.20 4.37 -24.97
N SER A 161 -7.26 3.55 -25.10
CA SER A 161 -8.43 3.85 -25.95
C SER A 161 -9.41 4.90 -25.39
N GLY A 162 -9.15 5.49 -24.21
CA GLY A 162 -10.02 6.54 -23.64
C GLY A 162 -11.32 6.01 -23.04
N GLU A 163 -11.46 4.71 -22.81
CA GLU A 163 -12.63 4.14 -22.10
C GLU A 163 -12.56 4.32 -20.56
N THR A 164 -11.58 5.04 -20.04
CA THR A 164 -11.53 5.44 -18.62
C THR A 164 -12.35 6.70 -18.30
N ASP A 165 -12.66 7.53 -19.30
CA ASP A 165 -13.73 8.55 -19.16
C ASP A 165 -15.10 7.86 -18.99
N ASN A 166 -15.23 6.59 -19.41
CA ASN A 166 -16.49 5.88 -19.37
C ASN A 166 -16.76 5.18 -18.02
N PHE A 167 -15.75 4.74 -17.27
CA PHE A 167 -15.97 4.16 -15.94
C PHE A 167 -16.37 5.23 -14.91
N ALA A 168 -15.59 6.33 -14.80
CA ALA A 168 -15.92 7.44 -13.91
C ALA A 168 -17.26 8.09 -14.25
N ARG A 169 -17.60 8.17 -15.55
CA ARG A 169 -18.87 8.75 -16.04
C ARG A 169 -20.05 7.78 -15.94
N ARG A 170 -19.88 6.46 -16.10
CA ARG A 170 -20.93 5.45 -15.81
C ARG A 170 -21.25 5.35 -14.33
N VAL A 171 -20.27 5.54 -13.45
CA VAL A 171 -20.50 5.63 -11.99
C VAL A 171 -21.21 6.94 -11.63
N SER A 172 -20.83 8.07 -12.24
CA SER A 172 -21.51 9.36 -12.03
C SER A 172 -22.95 9.39 -12.57
N LEU A 173 -23.26 8.67 -13.66
CA LEU A 173 -24.60 8.66 -14.27
C LEU A 173 -25.58 7.72 -13.55
N ARG A 174 -25.11 6.71 -12.82
CA ARG A 174 -25.98 5.84 -11.99
C ARG A 174 -26.56 6.55 -10.75
N HIS A 175 -26.15 7.78 -10.46
CA HIS A 175 -26.63 8.58 -9.33
C HIS A 175 -27.53 9.76 -9.74
N ARG A 176 -28.03 9.79 -10.98
CA ARG A 176 -29.03 10.79 -11.43
C ARG A 176 -30.43 10.23 -11.69
N ASP A 177 -30.64 8.94 -11.45
CA ASP A 177 -31.95 8.28 -11.55
C ASP A 177 -32.43 7.80 -10.17
#